data_AF-A0A533XF67-F1
#
_entry.id   AF-A0A533XF67-F1
#
_cell.length_a   1.000
_cell.length_b   1.000
_cell.length_c   1.000
_cell.angle_alpha   90.00
_cell.angle_beta   90.00
_cell.angle_gamma   90.00
#
_symmetry.space_group_name_H-M   'P 1'
#
loop_
_entity.id
_entity.type
_entity.pdbx_description
1 polymer ?
#
loop_
_entity_poly.entity_id
_entity_poly.type
_entity_poly.pdbx_seq_one_letter_code
_entity_poly.pdbx_strand_id
1 'polypeptide(L)'
;MPIVATLALILFTVELAASQERTTDQVAVTVSILRDQVVAVTAGEGLVSVGLTSDDRLLGIEARGLNALVVTSTRLLGFSAQVQRWSEQRLNLNEQVLDRKVTSRLILVRSDRRVFGFQGTSGGFWKVEDLNRLGDDFQQILVGAHVAVVLTNRRALAFSAFTGGFFIKDLSTEDPVIETTVNDNIVILSTVNRRLIFRSQLAAWAELR
;
A
#
# COMPACT_ATOMS: atom_id res chain seq x y z
N MET A 1 -3.47 45.93 53.08
CA MET A 1 -2.72 45.04 52.16
C MET A 1 -3.54 43.78 51.93
N PRO A 2 -3.97 43.54 50.69
CA PRO A 2 -4.02 42.17 50.17
C PRO A 2 -3.29 42.05 48.82
N ILE A 3 -2.62 40.93 48.66
CA ILE A 3 -1.84 40.51 47.48
C ILE A 3 -2.83 40.08 46.39
N VAL A 4 -2.84 40.77 45.25
CA VAL A 4 -3.56 40.34 44.05
C VAL A 4 -2.61 39.51 43.21
N ALA A 5 -2.83 38.19 43.17
CA ALA A 5 -2.11 37.27 42.30
C ALA A 5 -2.74 37.29 40.90
N THR A 6 -2.01 37.78 39.91
CA THR A 6 -2.40 37.81 38.49
C THR A 6 -2.16 36.43 37.88
N LEU A 7 -3.22 35.74 37.46
CA LEU A 7 -3.13 34.48 36.72
C LEU A 7 -3.10 34.81 35.21
N ALA A 8 -1.97 34.59 34.55
CA ALA A 8 -1.85 34.72 33.10
C ALA A 8 -2.28 33.41 32.43
N LEU A 9 -3.38 33.45 31.68
CA LEU A 9 -3.88 32.33 30.88
C LEU A 9 -3.28 32.42 29.47
N ILE A 10 -2.40 31.49 29.12
CA ILE A 10 -1.83 31.37 27.78
C ILE A 10 -2.84 30.61 26.90
N LEU A 11 -3.45 31.31 25.95
CA LEU A 11 -4.32 30.73 24.92
C LEU A 11 -3.46 30.24 23.75
N PHE A 12 -3.41 28.94 23.53
CA PHE A 12 -2.89 28.36 22.29
C PHE A 12 -3.99 28.35 21.22
N THR A 13 -3.79 29.09 20.15
CA THR A 13 -4.63 29.05 18.94
C THR A 13 -4.27 27.82 18.11
N VAL A 14 -5.19 26.87 18.00
CA VAL A 14 -5.08 25.76 17.05
C VAL A 14 -5.59 26.26 15.69
N GLU A 15 -4.71 26.36 14.70
CA GLU A 15 -5.09 26.65 13.32
C GLU A 15 -5.90 25.47 12.75
N LEU A 16 -7.19 25.72 12.47
CA LEU A 16 -8.07 24.82 11.73
C LEU A 16 -7.68 24.85 10.24
N ALA A 17 -6.88 23.89 9.79
CA ALA A 17 -6.79 23.57 8.37
C ALA A 17 -8.06 22.83 7.93
N ALA A 18 -8.95 23.53 7.21
CA ALA A 18 -10.11 22.96 6.57
C ALA A 18 -9.73 22.28 5.24
N SER A 19 -10.12 21.01 5.09
CA SER A 19 -10.40 20.38 3.80
C SER A 19 -11.34 19.21 4.06
N GLN A 20 -12.63 19.48 3.87
CA GLN A 20 -13.74 18.60 4.15
C GLN A 20 -14.08 17.78 2.89
N GLU A 21 -13.57 16.55 2.79
CA GLU A 21 -14.19 15.51 1.98
C GLU A 21 -15.08 14.66 2.90
N ARG A 22 -16.36 15.02 2.99
CA ARG A 22 -17.44 14.10 3.40
C ARG A 22 -18.15 13.71 2.10
N THR A 23 -18.31 12.45 1.74
CA THR A 23 -19.40 11.56 2.19
C THR A 23 -19.14 10.23 1.46
N THR A 24 -18.79 9.11 2.08
CA THR A 24 -19.70 8.11 2.70
C THR A 24 -18.78 7.01 3.27
N ASP A 25 -19.00 6.56 4.51
CA ASP A 25 -18.33 5.41 5.15
C ASP A 25 -16.79 5.42 5.22
N GLN A 26 -16.23 6.34 6.01
CA GLN A 26 -14.90 6.16 6.56
C GLN A 26 -14.91 5.04 7.61
N VAL A 27 -14.85 3.79 7.16
CA VAL A 27 -14.31 2.72 7.99
C VAL A 27 -12.81 3.02 8.15
N ALA A 28 -12.46 3.80 9.16
CA ALA A 28 -11.07 4.05 9.51
C ALA A 28 -10.56 2.82 10.27
N VAL A 29 -9.77 1.98 9.60
CA VAL A 29 -9.07 0.90 10.30
C VAL A 29 -8.07 1.54 11.24
N THR A 30 -8.38 1.53 12.54
CA THR A 30 -7.41 1.92 13.58
C THR A 30 -6.70 0.66 14.03
N VAL A 31 -5.38 0.69 13.98
CA VAL A 31 -4.56 -0.46 14.40
C VAL A 31 -3.91 -0.14 15.74
N SER A 32 -4.15 -0.98 16.74
CA SER A 32 -3.54 -0.88 18.09
C SER A 32 -2.76 -2.15 18.43
N ILE A 33 -1.72 -2.01 19.25
CA ILE A 33 -1.01 -3.14 19.82
C ILE A 33 -1.49 -3.36 21.25
N LEU A 34 -1.99 -4.56 21.55
CA LEU A 34 -2.44 -4.93 22.89
C LEU A 34 -1.96 -6.34 23.20
N ARG A 35 -1.14 -6.53 24.24
CA ARG A 35 -0.73 -7.84 24.75
C ARG A 35 -0.29 -8.80 23.62
N ASP A 36 0.69 -8.35 22.83
CA ASP A 36 1.23 -9.11 21.69
C ASP A 36 0.20 -9.40 20.59
N GLN A 37 -0.79 -8.52 20.42
CA GLN A 37 -1.75 -8.60 19.33
C GLN A 37 -1.83 -7.28 18.58
N VAL A 38 -2.06 -7.39 17.28
CA VAL A 38 -2.44 -6.29 16.42
C VAL A 38 -3.95 -6.33 16.28
N VAL A 39 -4.63 -5.23 16.59
CA VAL A 39 -6.09 -5.14 16.57
C VAL A 39 -6.51 -4.09 15.57
N ALA A 40 -7.31 -4.49 14.57
CA ALA A 40 -8.02 -3.61 13.67
C ALA A 40 -9.40 -3.27 14.24
N VAL A 41 -9.71 -1.98 14.35
CA VAL A 41 -11.04 -1.48 14.72
C VAL A 41 -11.76 -1.02 13.47
N THR A 42 -12.99 -1.49 13.24
CA THR A 42 -13.82 -1.10 12.10
C THR A 42 -15.15 -0.48 12.56
N ALA A 43 -15.70 0.43 11.77
CA ALA A 43 -16.94 1.14 12.12
C ALA A 43 -18.20 0.24 12.08
N GLY A 44 -18.17 -0.83 11.29
CA GLY A 44 -19.33 -1.69 11.07
C GLY A 44 -19.57 -2.73 12.16
N GLU A 45 -18.56 -3.53 12.52
CA GLU A 45 -18.82 -4.83 13.19
C GLU A 45 -17.73 -5.32 14.18
N GLY A 46 -16.75 -4.50 14.56
CA GLY A 46 -15.94 -4.76 15.78
C GLY A 46 -14.42 -4.85 15.62
N LEU A 47 -13.80 -5.50 16.60
CA LEU A 47 -12.36 -5.65 16.78
C LEU A 47 -11.89 -6.96 16.14
N VAL A 48 -11.00 -6.87 15.16
CA VAL A 48 -10.36 -8.05 14.55
C VAL A 48 -8.90 -8.07 14.96
N SER A 49 -8.51 -9.07 15.74
CA SER A 49 -7.15 -9.21 16.25
C SER A 49 -6.37 -10.29 15.52
N VAL A 50 -5.06 -10.10 15.40
CA VAL A 50 -4.09 -11.14 15.03
C VAL A 50 -2.94 -11.12 16.04
N GLY A 51 -2.54 -12.29 16.52
CA GLY A 51 -1.42 -12.41 17.45
C GLY A 51 -0.08 -12.15 16.75
N LEU A 52 0.79 -11.40 17.42
CA LEU A 52 2.22 -11.30 17.12
C LEU A 52 2.93 -12.54 17.69
N THR A 53 3.94 -13.02 17.00
CA THR A 53 4.82 -14.06 17.53
C THR A 53 5.93 -13.43 18.36
N SER A 54 6.61 -14.22 19.21
CA SER A 54 7.73 -13.72 20.00
C SER A 54 8.89 -13.18 19.17
N ASP A 55 9.01 -13.60 17.90
CA ASP A 55 10.04 -13.16 16.96
C ASP A 55 9.62 -11.93 16.15
N ASP A 56 8.37 -11.48 16.27
CA ASP A 56 7.86 -10.31 15.58
C ASP A 56 8.29 -9.03 16.29
N ARG A 57 9.25 -8.34 15.69
CA ARG A 57 9.50 -6.93 15.98
C ARG A 57 8.67 -6.08 15.02
N LEU A 58 7.78 -5.25 15.56
CA LEU A 58 7.02 -4.32 14.74
C LEU A 58 7.93 -3.28 14.07
N LEU A 59 7.82 -3.15 12.74
CA LEU A 59 8.56 -2.19 11.93
C LEU A 59 7.69 -1.05 11.40
N GLY A 60 6.36 -1.22 11.39
CA GLY A 60 5.45 -0.10 11.15
C GLY A 60 4.03 -0.53 10.83
N ILE A 61 3.15 0.46 10.85
CA ILE A 61 1.71 0.31 10.70
C ILE A 61 1.23 1.42 9.77
N GLU A 62 0.35 1.09 8.83
CA GLU A 62 -0.27 2.06 7.94
C GLU A 62 -1.70 1.62 7.63
N ALA A 63 -2.65 2.56 7.61
CA ALA A 63 -4.04 2.28 7.26
C ALA A 63 -4.58 3.36 6.33
N ARG A 64 -5.37 2.96 5.33
CA ARG A 64 -6.07 3.88 4.45
C ARG A 64 -7.38 3.27 3.98
N GLY A 65 -8.48 3.98 4.25
CA GLY A 65 -9.82 3.49 3.96
C GLY A 65 -10.01 2.10 4.57
N LEU A 66 -10.41 1.14 3.73
CA LEU A 66 -10.75 -0.22 4.16
C LEU A 66 -9.54 -1.12 4.42
N ASN A 67 -8.32 -0.69 4.13
CA ASN A 67 -7.13 -1.53 4.25
C ASN A 67 -6.18 -1.05 5.34
N ALA A 68 -5.50 -2.00 5.98
CA ALA A 68 -4.35 -1.72 6.81
C ALA A 68 -3.20 -2.70 6.55
N LEU A 69 -1.99 -2.21 6.71
CA LEU A 69 -0.74 -2.94 6.64
C LEU A 69 -0.07 -2.87 8.02
N VAL A 70 0.38 -4.02 8.49
CA VAL A 70 1.37 -4.11 9.55
C VAL A 70 2.59 -4.84 9.03
N VAL A 71 3.76 -4.26 9.25
CA VAL A 71 5.06 -4.81 8.86
C VAL A 71 5.80 -5.22 10.12
N THR A 72 6.18 -6.48 10.23
CA THR A 72 7.08 -6.99 11.27
C THR A 72 8.43 -7.36 10.70
N SER A 73 9.37 -7.76 11.55
CA SER A 73 10.67 -8.32 11.14
C SER A 73 10.55 -9.63 10.35
N THR A 74 9.42 -10.34 10.42
CA THR A 74 9.29 -11.68 9.86
C THR A 74 8.14 -11.81 8.84
N ARG A 75 7.17 -10.90 8.85
CA ARG A 75 5.97 -11.01 8.01
C ARG A 75 5.28 -9.67 7.76
N LEU A 76 4.47 -9.67 6.71
CA LEU A 76 3.49 -8.66 6.39
C LEU A 76 2.12 -9.16 6.84
N LEU A 77 1.34 -8.29 7.47
CA LEU A 77 -0.04 -8.53 7.85
C LEU A 77 -0.92 -7.53 7.10
N GLY A 78 -1.73 -8.03 6.19
CA GLY A 78 -2.66 -7.24 5.40
C GLY A 78 -4.06 -7.42 5.97
N PHE A 79 -4.72 -6.32 6.30
CA PHE A 79 -6.10 -6.31 6.74
C PHE A 79 -6.99 -5.67 5.69
N SER A 80 -8.19 -6.22 5.52
CA SER A 80 -9.27 -5.58 4.78
C SER A 80 -10.56 -5.63 5.60
N ALA A 81 -11.18 -4.47 5.79
CA ALA A 81 -12.46 -4.32 6.45
C ALA A 81 -13.62 -4.93 5.64
N GLN A 82 -13.43 -5.14 4.32
CA GLN A 82 -14.47 -5.78 3.48
C GLN A 82 -14.62 -7.27 3.79
N VAL A 83 -13.51 -7.94 4.15
CA VAL A 83 -13.51 -9.37 4.50
C VAL A 83 -13.26 -9.59 5.99
N GLN A 84 -13.10 -8.52 6.76
CA GLN A 84 -12.85 -8.48 8.21
C GLN A 84 -11.80 -9.49 8.68
N ARG A 85 -10.65 -9.50 8.00
CA ARG A 85 -9.62 -10.52 8.23
C ARG A 85 -8.21 -9.94 8.07
N TRP A 86 -7.31 -10.43 8.92
CA TRP A 86 -5.87 -10.34 8.75
C TRP A 86 -5.35 -11.51 7.91
N SER A 87 -4.53 -11.21 6.92
CA SER A 87 -3.83 -12.20 6.10
C SER A 87 -2.34 -11.99 6.21
N GLU A 88 -1.63 -13.09 6.45
CA GLU A 88 -0.18 -13.10 6.63
C GLU A 88 0.54 -13.41 5.31
N GLN A 89 1.68 -12.75 5.11
CA GLN A 89 2.70 -13.13 4.14
C GLN A 89 4.08 -13.06 4.78
N ARG A 90 4.76 -14.20 4.87
CA ARG A 90 6.11 -14.26 5.44
C ARG A 90 7.15 -13.59 4.55
N LEU A 91 8.06 -12.87 5.20
CA LEU A 91 9.30 -12.37 4.63
C LEU A 91 10.36 -13.47 4.68
N ASN A 92 11.29 -13.43 3.74
CA ASN A 92 12.46 -14.28 3.75
C ASN A 92 13.44 -13.80 4.82
N LEU A 93 14.37 -14.69 5.22
CA LEU A 93 15.41 -14.31 6.17
C LEU A 93 16.23 -13.12 5.63
N ASN A 94 16.39 -12.09 6.46
CA ASN A 94 17.08 -10.84 6.15
C ASN A 94 16.49 -10.02 5.00
N GLU A 95 15.27 -10.32 4.54
CA GLU A 95 14.58 -9.49 3.55
C GLU A 95 14.09 -8.20 4.20
N GLN A 96 14.39 -7.06 3.56
CA GLN A 96 14.11 -5.74 4.09
C GLN A 96 13.02 -5.06 3.27
N VAL A 97 11.96 -4.62 3.95
CA VAL A 97 10.93 -3.79 3.32
C VAL A 97 11.48 -2.39 3.06
N LEU A 98 11.46 -1.97 1.80
CA LEU A 98 11.99 -0.71 1.32
C LEU A 98 10.89 0.33 1.05
N ASP A 99 9.77 -0.10 0.45
CA ASP A 99 8.64 0.78 0.15
C ASP A 99 7.30 0.15 0.54
N ARG A 100 6.35 1.01 0.86
CA ARG A 100 4.97 0.64 1.15
C ARG A 100 4.02 1.66 0.54
N LYS A 101 2.90 1.19 -0.01
CA LYS A 101 1.83 1.99 -0.57
C LYS A 101 0.50 1.38 -0.15
N VAL A 102 -0.18 2.00 0.80
CA VAL A 102 -1.52 1.59 1.24
C VAL A 102 -2.56 2.51 0.62
N THR A 103 -3.48 1.93 -0.15
CA THR A 103 -4.64 2.62 -0.73
C THR A 103 -5.92 2.08 -0.11
N SER A 104 -7.06 2.73 -0.38
CA SER A 104 -8.37 2.23 0.03
C SER A 104 -8.77 0.91 -0.64
N ARG A 105 -8.05 0.43 -1.67
CA ARG A 105 -8.42 -0.78 -2.45
C ARG A 105 -7.32 -1.84 -2.56
N LEU A 106 -6.05 -1.45 -2.51
CA LEU A 106 -4.89 -2.34 -2.53
C LEU A 106 -3.81 -1.92 -1.53
N ILE A 107 -2.92 -2.85 -1.21
CA ILE A 107 -1.63 -2.57 -0.57
C ILE A 107 -0.53 -3.10 -1.48
N LEU A 108 0.51 -2.31 -1.67
CA LEU A 108 1.74 -2.75 -2.32
C LEU A 108 2.92 -2.57 -1.38
N VAL A 109 3.74 -3.59 -1.23
CA VAL A 109 4.97 -3.56 -0.45
C VAL A 109 6.12 -3.99 -1.35
N ARG A 110 7.21 -3.23 -1.38
CA ARG A 110 8.45 -3.60 -2.05
C ARG A 110 9.51 -3.88 -1.01
N SER A 111 10.21 -4.99 -1.18
CA SER A 111 11.44 -5.30 -0.44
C SER A 111 12.66 -5.18 -1.35
N ASP A 112 13.83 -5.47 -0.80
CA ASP A 112 15.07 -5.61 -1.56
C ASP A 112 15.08 -6.78 -2.56
N ARG A 113 14.11 -7.72 -2.48
CA ARG A 113 14.10 -8.94 -3.31
C ARG A 113 12.80 -9.22 -4.03
N ARG A 114 11.67 -8.81 -3.45
CA ARG A 114 10.31 -9.14 -3.90
C ARG A 114 9.36 -7.96 -3.81
N VAL A 115 8.30 -8.01 -4.60
CA VAL A 115 7.12 -7.16 -4.43
C VAL A 115 5.94 -8.01 -3.96
N PHE A 116 5.15 -7.43 -3.07
CA PHE A 116 3.95 -8.02 -2.49
C PHE A 116 2.76 -7.14 -2.82
N GLY A 117 1.72 -7.71 -3.42
CA GLY A 117 0.45 -7.05 -3.67
C GLY A 117 -0.63 -7.72 -2.84
N PHE A 118 -1.33 -6.96 -2.01
CA PHE A 118 -2.49 -7.45 -1.27
C PHE A 118 -3.76 -6.86 -1.87
N GLN A 119 -4.65 -7.77 -2.24
CA GLN A 119 -5.99 -7.45 -2.71
C GLN A 119 -6.94 -7.55 -1.53
N GLY A 120 -7.50 -6.41 -1.10
CA GLY A 120 -8.46 -6.37 0.02
C GLY A 120 -9.83 -6.95 -0.32
N THR A 121 -10.16 -7.03 -1.61
CA THR A 121 -11.35 -7.71 -2.14
C THR A 121 -11.08 -9.21 -2.31
N SER A 122 -12.12 -10.01 -2.62
CA SER A 122 -11.96 -11.41 -3.05
C SER A 122 -11.14 -12.31 -2.12
N GLY A 123 -11.33 -12.16 -0.80
CA GLY A 123 -10.76 -13.04 0.22
C GLY A 123 -9.53 -12.50 0.97
N GLY A 124 -8.99 -11.35 0.58
CA GLY A 124 -7.87 -10.72 1.31
C GLY A 124 -6.56 -11.45 1.09
N PHE A 125 -6.12 -11.64 -0.16
CA PHE A 125 -4.94 -12.46 -0.46
C PHE A 125 -3.71 -11.65 -0.83
N TRP A 126 -2.55 -12.16 -0.39
CA TRP A 126 -1.25 -11.72 -0.86
C TRP A 126 -0.86 -12.40 -2.17
N LYS A 127 -0.24 -11.63 -3.05
CA LYS A 127 0.44 -12.08 -4.27
C LYS A 127 1.87 -11.58 -4.21
N VAL A 128 2.80 -12.36 -4.73
CA VAL A 128 4.24 -12.11 -4.58
C VAL A 128 4.91 -12.30 -5.92
N GLU A 129 5.81 -11.40 -6.27
CA GLU A 129 6.69 -11.53 -7.45
C GLU A 129 8.13 -11.19 -7.09
N ASP A 130 9.06 -11.87 -7.75
CA ASP A 130 10.49 -11.65 -7.56
C ASP A 130 10.99 -10.44 -8.37
N LEU A 131 11.78 -9.59 -7.69
CA LEU A 131 12.46 -8.42 -8.27
C LEU A 131 13.96 -8.64 -8.45
N ASN A 132 14.55 -9.68 -7.85
CA ASN A 132 16.00 -9.94 -7.85
C ASN A 132 16.55 -10.54 -9.16
N ARG A 133 16.07 -10.09 -10.32
CA ARG A 133 16.61 -10.52 -11.62
C ARG A 133 17.90 -9.74 -11.94
N LEU A 134 18.89 -10.43 -12.51
CA LEU A 134 20.18 -9.80 -12.82
C LEU A 134 20.02 -8.65 -13.83
N GLY A 135 20.49 -7.46 -13.46
CA GLY A 135 20.41 -6.24 -14.26
C GLY A 135 18.99 -5.67 -14.40
N ASP A 136 18.05 -6.09 -13.55
CA ASP A 136 16.70 -5.57 -13.47
C ASP A 136 16.58 -4.62 -12.27
N ASP A 137 16.91 -3.37 -12.50
CA ASP A 137 17.02 -2.34 -11.48
C ASP A 137 15.68 -1.63 -11.28
N PHE A 138 15.29 -1.49 -10.02
CA PHE A 138 14.10 -0.74 -9.62
C PHE A 138 14.22 0.74 -10.03
N GLN A 139 13.14 1.28 -10.62
CA GLN A 139 13.06 2.70 -10.99
C GLN A 139 12.07 3.43 -10.09
N GLN A 140 10.82 3.00 -10.05
CA GLN A 140 9.77 3.68 -9.26
C GLN A 140 8.54 2.79 -9.04
N ILE A 141 7.68 3.24 -8.13
CA ILE A 141 6.34 2.67 -7.94
C ILE A 141 5.30 3.73 -8.34
N LEU A 142 4.45 3.37 -9.28
CA LEU A 142 3.29 4.15 -9.71
C LEU A 142 2.04 3.59 -9.03
N VAL A 143 1.22 4.43 -8.40
CA VAL A 143 0.03 3.97 -7.67
C VAL A 143 -1.17 4.87 -7.94
N GLY A 144 -2.28 4.27 -8.35
CA GLY A 144 -3.63 4.81 -8.29
C GLY A 144 -4.48 4.03 -7.30
N ALA A 145 -5.75 4.38 -7.13
CA ALA A 145 -6.63 3.69 -6.18
C ALA A 145 -6.70 2.16 -6.40
N HIS A 146 -6.90 1.69 -7.64
CA HIS A 146 -7.12 0.28 -8.00
C HIS A 146 -5.98 -0.35 -8.80
N VAL A 147 -4.90 0.38 -9.01
CA VAL A 147 -3.75 -0.05 -9.82
C VAL A 147 -2.45 0.34 -9.12
N ALA A 148 -1.47 -0.55 -9.17
CA ALA A 148 -0.10 -0.19 -8.86
C ALA A 148 0.83 -0.80 -9.92
N VAL A 149 1.91 -0.12 -10.27
CA VAL A 149 2.94 -0.64 -11.18
C VAL A 149 4.29 -0.46 -10.52
N VAL A 150 5.00 -1.56 -10.30
CA VAL A 150 6.44 -1.51 -10.03
C VAL A 150 7.15 -1.45 -11.36
N LEU A 151 7.82 -0.33 -11.60
CA LEU A 151 8.61 -0.11 -12.79
C LEU A 151 10.08 -0.39 -12.48
N THR A 152 10.69 -1.22 -13.31
CA THR A 152 12.12 -1.45 -13.38
C THR A 152 12.61 -1.06 -14.77
N ASN A 153 13.94 -1.06 -14.97
CA ASN A 153 14.52 -0.81 -16.30
C ASN A 153 14.20 -1.90 -17.33
N ARG A 154 13.75 -3.10 -16.92
CA ARG A 154 13.45 -4.23 -17.84
C ARG A 154 12.02 -4.75 -17.76
N ARG A 155 11.22 -4.32 -16.79
CA ARG A 155 9.85 -4.83 -16.58
C ARG A 155 8.93 -3.74 -16.01
N ALA A 156 7.66 -3.85 -16.35
CA ALA A 156 6.58 -3.23 -15.61
C ALA A 156 5.70 -4.32 -15.00
N LEU A 157 5.64 -4.38 -13.67
CA LEU A 157 4.84 -5.35 -12.91
C LEU A 157 3.59 -4.65 -12.41
N ALA A 158 2.47 -4.80 -13.12
CA ALA A 158 1.21 -4.18 -12.75
C ALA A 158 0.39 -5.07 -11.81
N PHE A 159 -0.10 -4.51 -10.71
CA PHE A 159 -1.02 -5.15 -9.77
C PHE A 159 -2.42 -4.56 -9.90
N SER A 160 -3.44 -5.42 -9.98
CA SER A 160 -4.84 -5.02 -10.05
C SER A 160 -5.57 -5.32 -8.74
N ALA A 161 -6.24 -4.31 -8.17
CA ALA A 161 -7.12 -4.50 -7.02
C ALA A 161 -8.42 -5.26 -7.36
N PHE A 162 -8.77 -5.41 -8.64
CA PHE A 162 -10.01 -6.08 -9.08
C PHE A 162 -9.81 -7.59 -9.25
N THR A 163 -8.78 -7.97 -10.01
CA THR A 163 -8.52 -9.38 -10.32
C THR A 163 -7.54 -10.01 -9.34
N GLY A 164 -6.73 -9.20 -8.66
CA GLY A 164 -5.53 -9.67 -7.99
C GLY A 164 -4.47 -10.10 -8.98
N GLY A 165 -3.25 -10.29 -8.46
CA GLY A 165 -2.11 -10.79 -9.23
C GLY A 165 -1.29 -9.69 -9.90
N PHE A 166 -0.09 -10.10 -10.33
CA PHE A 166 0.82 -9.26 -11.08
C PHE A 166 0.79 -9.61 -12.56
N PHE A 167 0.74 -8.58 -13.40
CA PHE A 167 0.70 -8.66 -14.84
C PHE A 167 1.95 -7.99 -15.37
N ILE A 168 2.88 -8.81 -15.84
CA ILE A 168 4.23 -8.37 -16.19
C ILE A 168 4.30 -8.05 -17.67
N LYS A 169 4.89 -6.89 -18.00
CA LYS A 169 5.27 -6.53 -19.36
C LYS A 169 6.77 -6.30 -19.42
N ASP A 170 7.45 -7.01 -20.31
CA ASP A 170 8.88 -6.81 -20.55
C ASP A 170 9.13 -5.48 -21.26
N LEU A 171 10.16 -4.79 -20.81
CA LEU A 171 10.62 -3.51 -21.35
C LEU A 171 12.00 -3.70 -21.98
N SER A 172 12.26 -2.92 -23.04
CA SER A 172 13.58 -2.87 -23.65
C SER A 172 14.41 -1.79 -22.95
N THR A 173 15.67 -2.10 -22.65
CA THR A 173 16.63 -1.12 -22.16
C THR A 173 17.01 -0.08 -23.22
N GLU A 174 16.76 -0.38 -24.51
CA GLU A 174 17.01 0.52 -25.64
C GLU A 174 15.83 1.48 -25.92
N ASP A 175 14.65 1.18 -25.37
CA ASP A 175 13.44 1.99 -25.49
C ASP A 175 12.88 2.29 -24.09
N PRO A 176 13.60 3.08 -23.28
CA PRO A 176 13.24 3.33 -21.89
C PRO A 176 11.93 4.11 -21.79
N VAL A 177 11.25 3.95 -20.65
CA VAL A 177 10.08 4.77 -20.30
C VAL A 177 10.55 6.20 -20.02
N ILE A 178 10.02 7.16 -20.79
CA ILE A 178 10.37 8.58 -20.69
C ILE A 178 9.30 9.40 -19.96
N GLU A 179 8.06 8.91 -19.94
CA GLU A 179 6.94 9.58 -19.29
C GLU A 179 5.98 8.55 -18.70
N THR A 180 5.39 8.88 -17.54
CA THR A 180 4.40 8.06 -16.86
C THR A 180 3.15 8.89 -16.54
N THR A 181 1.98 8.31 -16.74
CA THR A 181 0.70 8.89 -16.33
C THR A 181 -0.06 7.87 -15.51
N VAL A 182 -0.63 8.31 -14.39
CA VAL A 182 -1.35 7.45 -13.46
C VAL A 182 -2.67 8.09 -13.11
N ASN A 183 -3.74 7.31 -13.15
CA ASN A 183 -5.01 7.63 -12.51
C ASN A 183 -5.47 6.43 -11.66
N ASP A 184 -6.68 6.50 -11.12
CA ASP A 184 -7.20 5.49 -10.21
C ASP A 184 -7.29 4.07 -10.76
N ASN A 185 -7.31 3.87 -12.08
CA ASN A 185 -7.51 2.57 -12.71
C ASN A 185 -6.52 2.25 -13.82
N ILE A 186 -5.76 3.24 -14.29
CA ILE A 186 -4.94 3.17 -15.49
C ILE A 186 -3.54 3.69 -15.17
N VAL A 187 -2.55 2.96 -15.68
CA VAL A 187 -1.16 3.44 -15.78
C VAL A 187 -0.77 3.44 -17.25
N ILE A 188 -0.20 4.55 -17.71
CA ILE A 188 0.35 4.70 -19.05
C ILE A 188 1.85 4.92 -18.89
N LEU A 189 2.64 4.11 -19.60
CA LEU A 189 4.08 4.26 -19.74
C LEU A 189 4.36 4.65 -21.19
N SER A 190 4.90 5.83 -21.42
CA SER A 190 5.31 6.29 -22.75
C SER A 190 6.79 6.05 -22.93
N THR A 191 7.17 5.45 -24.06
CA THR A 191 8.55 5.41 -24.56
C THR A 191 8.64 6.29 -25.81
N VAL A 192 9.79 6.28 -26.49
CA VAL A 192 9.94 6.99 -27.77
C VAL A 192 9.13 6.29 -28.88
N ASN A 193 9.02 4.96 -28.82
CA ASN A 193 8.47 4.15 -29.91
C ASN A 193 7.05 3.62 -29.65
N ARG A 194 6.55 3.70 -28.42
CA ARG A 194 5.25 3.14 -28.05
C ARG A 194 4.69 3.69 -26.75
N ARG A 195 3.41 3.41 -26.51
CA ARG A 195 2.76 3.57 -25.22
C ARG A 195 2.24 2.23 -24.72
N LEU A 196 2.53 1.93 -23.46
CA LEU A 196 2.04 0.76 -22.74
C LEU A 196 0.97 1.21 -21.76
N ILE A 197 -0.25 0.69 -21.91
CA ILE A 197 -1.41 1.09 -21.11
C ILE A 197 -1.87 -0.12 -20.33
N PHE A 198 -1.73 -0.08 -19.01
CA PHE A 198 -2.34 -1.08 -18.13
C PHE A 198 -3.68 -0.56 -17.60
N ARG A 199 -4.70 -1.41 -17.66
CA ARG A 199 -6.04 -1.13 -17.11
C ARG A 199 -6.37 -2.17 -16.06
N SER A 200 -6.56 -1.76 -14.81
CA SER A 200 -6.75 -2.69 -13.67
C SER A 200 -7.96 -3.60 -13.84
N GLN A 201 -9.08 -3.09 -14.37
CA GLN A 201 -10.31 -3.86 -14.56
C GLN A 201 -10.17 -4.99 -15.59
N LEU A 202 -9.34 -4.79 -16.62
CA LEU A 202 -9.06 -5.82 -17.64
C LEU A 202 -7.88 -6.69 -17.27
N ALA A 203 -7.05 -6.21 -16.34
CA ALA A 203 -5.84 -6.87 -15.89
C ALA A 203 -4.92 -7.25 -17.07
N ALA A 204 -4.79 -6.33 -18.03
CA ALA A 204 -4.06 -6.56 -19.25
C ALA A 204 -3.34 -5.30 -19.72
N TRP A 205 -2.18 -5.51 -20.35
CA TRP A 205 -1.42 -4.48 -21.04
C TRP A 205 -1.92 -4.34 -22.48
N ALA A 206 -2.21 -3.11 -22.89
CA ALA A 206 -2.37 -2.73 -24.28
C ALA A 206 -1.11 -1.98 -24.75
N GLU A 207 -0.74 -2.17 -26.02
CA GLU A 207 0.39 -1.48 -26.64
C GLU A 207 -0.13 -0.66 -27.82
N LEU A 208 0.24 0.62 -27.86
CA LEU A 208 0.00 1.53 -28.98
C LEU A 208 1.36 1.94 -29.55
N ARG A 209 1.48 1.95 -30.88
CA ARG A 209 2.67 2.37 -31.62
C ARG A 209 2.36 3.63 -32.42
#